data_AF-A0A960K1K8-F1
#
_entry.id   AF-A0A960K1K8-F1
#
_cell.length_a   1.000
_cell.length_b   1.000
_cell.length_c   1.000
_cell.angle_alpha   90.00
_cell.angle_beta   90.00
_cell.angle_gamma   90.00
#
_symmetry.space_group_name_H-M   'P 1'
#
loop_
_entity.id
_entity.type
_entity.pdbx_description
1 polymer ?
#
loop_
_entity_poly.entity_id
_entity_poly.type
_entity_poly.pdbx_seq_one_letter_code
_entity_poly.pdbx_strand_id
1 'polypeptide(L)'
;MKQRNTTLALIALVLLGLSIFAYRYTESRGERFERGRKLLANLNPEEVSAVRLVKGEEKLDLERRGGNFRIAERDGYAAKNEAVNRLLKSLLDISLEKEVGRGEKLAEKLEIEPPGADTLDLTLEDANGKPMVHLRLGKEFEGGGV
;
A
#
# COMPACT_ATOMS: atom_id res chain seq x y z
N MET A 1 23.74 -22.36 34.32
CA MET A 1 23.65 -21.66 33.01
C MET A 1 22.61 -22.26 32.05
N LYS A 2 22.36 -23.58 32.06
CA LYS A 2 21.43 -24.25 31.12
C LYS A 2 19.95 -23.80 31.23
N GLN A 3 19.45 -23.57 32.45
CA GLN A 3 18.04 -23.16 32.67
C GLN A 3 17.68 -21.77 32.12
N ARG A 4 18.58 -20.77 32.24
CA ARG A 4 18.33 -19.40 31.76
C ARG A 4 18.19 -19.36 30.22
N ASN A 5 18.97 -20.19 29.52
CA ASN A 5 18.90 -20.28 28.06
C ASN A 5 17.62 -21.00 27.60
N THR A 6 17.13 -21.99 28.35
CA THR A 6 15.84 -22.64 28.08
C THR A 6 14.68 -21.67 28.28
N THR A 7 14.70 -20.85 29.34
CA THR A 7 13.68 -19.81 29.57
C THR A 7 13.70 -18.76 28.46
N LEU A 8 14.88 -18.31 28.03
CA LEU A 8 15.01 -17.37 26.91
C LEU A 8 14.50 -17.96 25.60
N ALA A 9 14.79 -19.23 25.31
CA ALA A 9 14.29 -19.91 24.12
C ALA A 9 12.76 -20.05 24.13
N LEU A 10 12.15 -20.35 25.29
CA LEU A 10 10.70 -20.41 25.43
C LEU A 10 10.05 -19.04 25.23
N ILE A 11 10.62 -17.98 25.80
CA ILE A 11 10.12 -16.61 25.61
C ILE A 11 10.21 -16.20 24.14
N ALA A 12 11.33 -16.51 23.47
CA ALA A 12 11.50 -16.22 22.05
C ALA A 12 10.46 -16.94 21.18
N LEU A 13 10.14 -18.21 21.50
CA LEU A 13 9.11 -18.99 20.80
C LEU A 13 7.71 -18.41 21.01
N VAL A 14 7.39 -17.99 22.23
CA VAL A 14 6.11 -17.33 22.55
C VAL A 14 5.99 -15.99 21.83
N LEU A 15 7.04 -15.17 21.81
CA LEU A 15 7.06 -13.89 21.08
C LEU A 15 6.94 -14.09 19.57
N LEU A 16 7.59 -15.12 19.00
CA LEU A 16 7.43 -15.50 17.60
C LEU A 16 6.00 -15.92 17.29
N GLY A 17 5.40 -16.77 18.13
CA GLY A 17 4.01 -17.20 17.97
C GLY A 17 3.03 -16.04 18.06
N LEU A 18 3.22 -15.13 19.03
CA LEU A 18 2.40 -13.92 19.18
C LEU A 18 2.59 -12.95 18.01
N SER A 19 3.82 -12.82 17.48
CA SER A 19 4.11 -11.99 16.31
C SER A 19 3.40 -12.52 15.06
N ILE A 20 3.47 -13.83 14.81
CA ILE A 20 2.78 -14.49 13.70
C ILE A 20 1.26 -14.36 13.85
N PHE A 21 0.75 -14.55 15.08
CA PHE A 21 -0.68 -14.42 15.38
C PHE A 21 -1.18 -12.98 15.21
N ALA A 22 -0.43 -11.99 15.71
CA ALA A 22 -0.77 -10.58 15.55
C ALA A 22 -0.72 -10.14 14.08
N TYR A 23 0.25 -10.65 13.31
CA TYR A 23 0.34 -10.41 11.87
C TYR A 23 -0.91 -10.94 11.16
N ARG A 24 -1.30 -12.20 11.44
CA ARG A 24 -2.51 -12.84 10.89
C ARG A 24 -3.81 -12.14 11.30
N TYR A 25 -3.88 -11.60 12.52
CA TYR A 25 -5.09 -10.96 13.04
C TYR A 25 -5.26 -9.52 12.50
N THR A 26 -4.16 -8.84 12.19
CA THR A 26 -4.19 -7.44 11.74
C THR A 26 -4.74 -7.26 10.32
N GLU A 27 -4.69 -8.30 9.47
CA GLU A 27 -5.28 -8.28 8.12
C GLU A 27 -6.81 -8.14 8.09
N SER A 28 -7.50 -8.39 9.21
CA SER A 28 -8.97 -8.55 9.21
C SER A 28 -9.78 -7.37 9.76
N ARG A 29 -9.14 -6.27 10.21
CA ARG A 29 -9.85 -5.03 10.57
C ARG A 29 -10.22 -4.22 9.32
N GLY A 30 -10.86 -4.88 8.37
CA GLY A 30 -11.57 -4.19 7.30
C GLY A 30 -12.73 -3.43 7.92
N GLU A 31 -12.57 -2.12 8.07
CA GLU A 31 -13.65 -1.22 8.43
C GLU A 31 -14.86 -1.51 7.54
N ARG A 32 -16.05 -1.54 8.15
CA ARG A 32 -17.30 -1.86 7.45
C ARG A 32 -17.42 -0.95 6.23
N PHE A 33 -17.65 -1.51 5.05
CA PHE A 33 -17.82 -0.72 3.84
C PHE A 33 -18.98 0.28 4.03
N GLU A 34 -18.71 1.55 3.76
CA GLU A 34 -19.68 2.63 3.78
C GLU A 34 -19.53 3.44 2.50
N ARG A 35 -20.62 3.58 1.73
CA ARG A 35 -20.60 4.36 0.49
C ARG A 35 -20.27 5.83 0.79
N GLY A 36 -19.43 6.44 -0.05
CA GLY A 36 -19.00 7.83 0.08
C GLY A 36 -17.86 8.05 1.08
N ARG A 37 -17.47 7.02 1.83
CA ARG A 37 -16.33 7.08 2.75
C ARG A 37 -15.03 7.22 1.96
N LYS A 38 -14.13 8.09 2.41
CA LYS A 38 -12.80 8.25 1.78
C LYS A 38 -11.97 6.98 1.97
N LEU A 39 -11.37 6.49 0.88
CA LEU A 39 -10.55 5.28 0.90
C LEU A 39 -9.32 5.46 1.79
N LEU A 40 -8.70 6.65 1.74
CA LEU A 40 -7.46 6.99 2.44
C LEU A 40 -7.69 8.11 3.46
N ALA A 41 -8.73 8.00 4.29
CA ALA A 41 -9.15 9.05 5.22
C ALA A 41 -8.06 9.49 6.22
N ASN A 42 -7.09 8.62 6.51
CA ASN A 42 -6.03 8.87 7.50
C ASN A 42 -4.66 9.18 6.86
N LEU A 43 -4.59 9.32 5.54
CA LEU A 43 -3.33 9.63 4.86
C LEU A 43 -2.99 11.12 5.03
N ASN A 44 -1.83 11.41 5.62
CA ASN A 44 -1.25 12.74 5.63
C ASN A 44 -0.25 12.91 4.46
N PRO A 45 -0.51 13.75 3.45
CA PRO A 45 0.39 13.94 2.30
C PRO A 45 1.76 14.51 2.65
N GLU A 46 1.87 15.21 3.77
CA GLU A 46 3.13 15.81 4.24
C GLU A 46 4.10 14.76 4.78
N GLU A 47 3.57 13.65 5.31
CA GLU A 47 4.35 12.52 5.80
C GLU A 47 4.86 11.63 4.66
N VAL A 48 4.30 11.76 3.45
CA VAL A 48 4.74 11.00 2.27
C VAL A 48 6.10 11.50 1.80
N SER A 49 7.10 10.65 2.00
CA SER A 49 8.49 10.90 1.62
C SER A 49 8.87 10.18 0.31
N ALA A 50 8.27 9.04 0.03
CA ALA A 50 8.52 8.30 -1.21
C ALA A 50 7.23 7.77 -1.83
N VAL A 51 7.22 7.70 -3.15
CA VAL A 51 6.13 7.15 -3.95
C VAL A 51 6.76 6.15 -4.92
N ARG A 52 6.36 4.88 -4.83
CA ARG A 52 6.80 3.81 -5.73
C ARG A 52 5.62 3.37 -6.57
N LEU A 53 5.80 3.35 -7.88
CA LEU A 53 4.81 2.83 -8.82
C LEU A 53 5.45 1.70 -9.61
N VAL A 54 4.74 0.59 -9.73
CA VAL A 54 5.12 -0.55 -10.58
C VAL A 54 3.95 -0.87 -11.50
N LYS A 55 4.20 -0.93 -12.81
CA LYS A 55 3.23 -1.38 -13.81
C LYS A 55 3.92 -2.32 -14.79
N GLY A 56 3.65 -3.62 -14.68
CA GLY A 56 4.36 -4.63 -15.46
C GLY A 56 5.87 -4.57 -15.19
N GLU A 57 6.67 -4.26 -16.22
CA GLU A 57 8.12 -4.09 -16.12
C GLU A 57 8.54 -2.63 -15.83
N GLU A 58 7.62 -1.68 -15.94
CA GLU A 58 7.90 -0.28 -15.66
C GLU A 58 7.88 -0.01 -14.16
N LYS A 59 8.93 0.63 -13.67
CA LYS A 59 9.06 1.08 -12.29
C LYS A 59 9.30 2.58 -12.27
N LEU A 60 8.72 3.25 -11.29
CA LEU A 60 8.93 4.67 -11.04
C LEU A 60 9.05 4.91 -9.53
N ASP A 61 10.25 5.25 -9.10
CA ASP A 61 10.53 5.63 -7.73
C ASP A 61 10.73 7.15 -7.62
N LEU A 62 9.91 7.78 -6.79
CA LEU A 62 9.97 9.20 -6.45
C LEU A 62 10.36 9.38 -4.99
N GLU A 63 11.33 10.25 -4.73
CA GLU A 63 11.76 10.63 -3.38
C GLU A 63 11.59 12.13 -3.16
N ARG A 64 11.06 12.51 -2.01
CA ARG A 64 10.96 13.90 -1.57
C ARG A 64 12.29 14.33 -0.96
N ARG A 65 12.98 15.28 -1.60
CA ARG A 65 14.22 15.90 -1.11
C ARG A 65 14.11 17.42 -1.18
N GLY A 66 14.38 18.11 -0.07
CA GLY A 66 14.30 19.57 0.01
C GLY A 66 12.92 20.13 -0.35
N GLY A 67 11.86 19.44 0.08
CA GLY A 67 10.46 19.81 -0.18
C GLY A 67 9.89 19.37 -1.53
N ASN A 68 10.73 18.90 -2.46
CA ASN A 68 10.32 18.52 -3.82
C ASN A 68 10.57 17.04 -4.11
N PHE A 69 9.66 16.40 -4.85
CA PHE A 69 9.85 15.06 -5.38
C PHE A 69 10.84 15.03 -6.54
N ARG A 70 11.69 14.01 -6.55
CA ARG A 70 12.72 13.74 -7.57
C ARG A 70 12.66 12.27 -7.96
N ILE A 71 12.94 11.96 -9.22
CA ILE A 71 12.97 10.59 -9.73
C ILE A 71 14.29 9.96 -9.32
N ALA A 72 14.25 8.89 -8.52
CA ALA A 72 15.46 8.23 -8.02
C ALA A 72 16.26 7.56 -9.14
N GLU A 73 15.58 6.95 -10.11
CA GLU A 73 16.20 6.17 -11.20
C GLU A 73 16.87 7.01 -12.30
N ARG A 74 16.66 8.33 -12.34
CA ARG A 74 17.23 9.24 -13.35
C ARG A 74 18.14 10.29 -12.74
N ASP A 75 19.10 9.85 -11.91
CA ASP A 75 20.08 10.72 -11.23
C ASP A 75 19.47 11.89 -10.45
N GLY A 76 18.28 11.70 -9.86
CA GLY A 76 17.60 12.74 -9.10
C GLY A 76 17.01 13.86 -9.96
N TYR A 77 16.61 13.57 -11.20
CA TYR A 77 15.87 14.50 -12.04
C TYR A 77 14.62 15.01 -11.31
N ALA A 78 14.37 16.32 -11.36
CA ALA A 78 13.22 16.91 -10.70
C ALA A 78 11.93 16.30 -11.27
N ALA A 79 11.11 15.69 -10.41
CA ALA A 79 9.79 15.26 -10.85
C ALA A 79 8.95 16.50 -11.12
N LYS A 80 7.92 16.36 -11.96
CA LYS A 80 6.88 17.38 -12.10
C LYS A 80 6.10 17.44 -10.79
N ASN A 81 6.57 18.23 -9.83
CA ASN A 81 6.03 18.31 -8.48
C ASN A 81 4.52 18.59 -8.45
N GLU A 82 4.05 19.41 -9.38
CA GLU A 82 2.62 19.65 -9.58
C GLU A 82 1.84 18.37 -9.93
N ALA A 83 2.41 17.50 -10.77
CA ALA A 83 1.79 16.23 -11.15
C ALA A 83 1.73 15.25 -9.96
N VAL A 84 2.79 15.20 -9.15
CA VAL A 84 2.83 14.37 -7.94
C VAL A 84 1.82 14.88 -6.90
N ASN A 85 1.75 16.20 -6.69
CA ASN A 85 0.77 16.80 -5.78
C ASN A 85 -0.67 16.56 -6.26
N ARG A 86 -0.92 16.63 -7.57
CA ARG A 86 -2.23 16.25 -8.14
C ARG A 86 -2.54 14.78 -7.90
N LEU A 87 -1.57 13.88 -8.08
CA LEU A 87 -1.75 12.45 -7.79
C LEU A 87 -2.13 12.23 -6.32
N LEU A 88 -1.38 12.79 -5.38
CA LEU A 88 -1.67 12.66 -3.93
C LEU A 88 -3.04 13.23 -3.58
N LYS A 89 -3.42 14.37 -4.16
CA LYS A 89 -4.76 14.95 -3.97
C LYS A 89 -5.85 14.03 -4.53
N SER A 90 -5.68 13.51 -5.74
CA SER A 90 -6.63 12.57 -6.33
C SER A 90 -6.80 11.32 -5.47
N LEU A 91 -5.72 10.78 -4.90
CA LEU A 91 -5.75 9.62 -3.99
C LEU A 91 -6.55 9.91 -2.71
N LEU A 92 -6.38 11.10 -2.13
CA LEU A 92 -7.20 11.56 -1.00
C LEU A 92 -8.66 11.76 -1.37
N ASP A 93 -8.94 12.06 -2.64
CA ASP A 93 -10.29 12.31 -3.11
C ASP A 93 -11.09 11.03 -3.39
N ILE A 94 -10.43 9.88 -3.55
CA ILE A 94 -11.07 8.58 -3.78
C ILE A 94 -12.05 8.26 -2.65
N SER A 95 -13.27 7.91 -3.05
CA SER A 95 -14.32 7.46 -2.15
C SER A 95 -14.84 6.09 -2.55
N LEU A 96 -15.32 5.34 -1.57
CA LEU A 96 -15.87 4.01 -1.74
C LEU A 96 -17.27 4.10 -2.36
N GLU A 97 -17.47 3.53 -3.54
CA GLU A 97 -18.78 3.54 -4.23
C GLU A 97 -19.58 2.25 -4.00
N LYS A 98 -18.94 1.11 -4.26
CA LYS A 98 -19.54 -0.22 -4.16
C LYS A 98 -18.50 -1.26 -3.77
N GLU A 99 -18.85 -2.12 -2.83
CA GLU A 99 -18.11 -3.36 -2.57
C GLU A 99 -18.62 -4.45 -3.53
N VAL A 100 -17.75 -4.90 -4.43
CA VAL A 100 -18.07 -5.91 -5.45
C VAL A 100 -17.89 -7.35 -4.95
N GLY A 101 -17.11 -7.55 -3.89
CA GLY A 101 -16.85 -8.85 -3.29
C GLY A 101 -15.43 -8.97 -2.76
N ARG A 102 -15.10 -10.15 -2.22
CA ARG A 102 -13.78 -10.51 -1.71
C ARG A 102 -13.46 -11.96 -2.09
N GLY A 103 -12.18 -12.29 -2.24
CA GLY A 103 -11.70 -13.66 -2.43
C GLY A 103 -10.80 -13.83 -3.66
N GLU A 104 -10.02 -14.91 -3.66
CA GLU A 104 -8.97 -15.21 -4.65
C GLU A 104 -9.49 -15.21 -6.09
N LYS A 105 -10.66 -15.83 -6.36
CA LYS A 105 -11.25 -15.88 -7.70
C LYS A 105 -11.57 -14.50 -8.28
N LEU A 106 -11.98 -13.56 -7.43
CA LEU A 106 -12.26 -12.19 -7.87
C LEU A 106 -10.97 -11.41 -8.08
N ALA A 107 -9.97 -11.62 -7.21
CA ALA A 107 -8.64 -11.03 -7.37
C ALA A 107 -7.95 -11.50 -8.66
N GLU A 108 -8.07 -12.78 -9.01
CA GLU A 108 -7.56 -13.34 -10.26
C GLU A 108 -8.30 -12.76 -11.47
N LYS A 109 -9.64 -12.70 -11.43
CA LYS A 109 -10.46 -12.11 -12.51
C LYS A 109 -10.12 -10.64 -12.75
N LEU A 110 -9.82 -9.90 -11.67
CA LEU A 110 -9.43 -8.49 -11.73
C LEU A 110 -7.93 -8.32 -11.99
N GLU A 111 -7.15 -9.39 -12.12
CA GLU A 111 -5.69 -9.37 -12.28
C GLU A 111 -4.98 -8.55 -11.18
N ILE A 112 -5.54 -8.57 -9.98
CA ILE A 112 -4.94 -7.96 -8.79
C ILE A 112 -3.97 -8.94 -8.16
N GLU A 113 -4.32 -10.23 -8.13
CA GLU A 113 -3.45 -11.31 -7.63
C GLU A 113 -3.70 -12.60 -8.44
N PRO A 114 -2.73 -13.07 -9.26
CA PRO A 114 -1.46 -12.41 -9.56
C PRO A 114 -1.65 -11.10 -10.36
N PRO A 115 -0.71 -10.14 -10.27
CA PRO A 115 -0.80 -8.90 -11.02
C PRO A 115 -0.67 -9.14 -12.54
N GLY A 116 -1.59 -8.59 -13.31
CA GLY A 116 -1.53 -8.55 -14.78
C GLY A 116 -0.55 -7.51 -15.31
N ALA A 117 -0.37 -7.47 -16.64
CA ALA A 117 0.55 -6.54 -17.30
C ALA A 117 0.13 -5.06 -17.12
N ASP A 118 -1.17 -4.81 -17.00
CA ASP A 118 -1.72 -3.46 -16.81
C ASP A 118 -1.98 -3.08 -15.35
N THR A 119 -1.71 -4.00 -14.42
CA THR A 119 -1.94 -3.77 -13.00
C THR A 119 -0.96 -2.76 -12.46
N LEU A 120 -1.48 -1.68 -11.87
CA LEU A 120 -0.68 -0.64 -11.23
C LEU A 120 -0.59 -0.92 -9.74
N ASP A 121 0.62 -1.13 -9.25
CA ASP A 121 0.95 -1.25 -7.83
C ASP A 121 1.56 0.08 -7.36
N LEU A 122 0.90 0.73 -6.41
CA LEU A 122 1.27 2.02 -5.83
C LEU A 122 1.58 1.83 -4.35
N THR A 123 2.79 2.19 -3.95
CA THR A 123 3.19 2.25 -2.53
C THR A 123 3.60 3.66 -2.15
N LEU A 124 3.04 4.16 -1.04
CA LEU A 124 3.44 5.41 -0.40
C LEU A 124 4.20 5.09 0.89
N GLU A 125 5.33 5.74 1.10
CA GLU A 125 6.19 5.51 2.27
C GLU A 125 6.48 6.79 3.05
N ASP A 126 6.67 6.65 4.36
CA ASP A 126 7.08 7.72 5.24
C ASP A 126 8.59 8.00 5.13
N ALA A 127 9.11 9.00 5.87
CA ALA A 127 10.53 9.35 5.87
C ALA A 127 11.47 8.23 6.38
N ASN A 128 10.93 7.22 7.06
CA ASN A 128 11.66 6.06 7.57
C ASN A 128 11.62 4.87 6.59
N GLY A 129 10.98 5.02 5.42
CA GLY A 129 10.74 3.94 4.47
C GLY A 129 9.65 2.97 4.92
N LYS A 130 8.82 3.35 5.91
CA LYS A 130 7.68 2.54 6.34
C LYS A 130 6.54 2.70 5.34
N PRO A 131 5.94 1.61 4.83
CA PRO A 131 4.78 1.70 3.96
C PRO A 131 3.59 2.27 4.75
N MET A 132 3.05 3.39 4.24
CA MET A 132 1.85 4.04 4.77
C MET A 132 0.60 3.55 4.04
N VAL A 133 0.69 3.42 2.72
CA VAL A 133 -0.41 2.99 1.86
C VAL A 133 0.15 2.06 0.80
N HIS A 134 -0.56 0.95 0.57
CA HIS A 134 -0.33 0.06 -0.56
C HIS A 134 -1.66 -0.09 -1.29
N LEU A 135 -1.69 0.28 -2.57
CA LEU A 135 -2.87 0.26 -3.41
C LEU A 135 -2.54 -0.45 -4.72
N ARG A 136 -3.38 -1.43 -5.09
CA ARG A 136 -3.27 -2.12 -6.36
C ARG A 136 -4.51 -1.88 -7.20
N LEU A 137 -4.31 -1.41 -8.43
CA LEU A 137 -5.36 -1.16 -9.40
C LEU A 137 -5.26 -2.19 -10.51
N GLY A 138 -6.20 -3.12 -10.54
CA GLY A 138 -6.33 -4.14 -11.60
C GLY A 138 -7.28 -3.71 -12.71
N LYS A 139 -7.87 -4.69 -13.39
CA LYS A 139 -8.85 -4.49 -14.45
C LYS A 139 -10.13 -3.83 -13.97
N GLU A 140 -10.77 -3.09 -14.87
CA GLU A 140 -12.10 -2.54 -14.63
C GLU A 140 -13.12 -3.67 -14.46
N PHE A 141 -13.99 -3.54 -13.46
CA PHE A 141 -15.07 -4.49 -13.23
C PHE A 141 -16.30 -4.12 -14.06
N GLU A 142 -16.53 -4.83 -15.16
CA GLU A 142 -17.78 -4.77 -15.92
C GLU A 142 -18.96 -5.23 -15.03
N GLY A 143 -19.76 -4.26 -14.55
CA GLY A 143 -20.82 -4.45 -13.55
C GLY A 143 -20.78 -3.46 -12.37
N GLY A 144 -19.81 -2.53 -12.40
CA GLY A 144 -19.64 -1.45 -11.43
C GLY A 144 -20.52 -0.22 -11.64
N GLY A 145 -21.21 -0.07 -12.77
CA GLY A 145 -22.05 1.12 -13.05
C GLY A 145 -23.34 0.81 -13.81
N VAL A 146 -24.48 1.08 -13.16
CA VAL A 146 -25.37 2.23 -13.44
C VAL A 146 -25.85 2.75 -12.09
#